data_AF-A0A9E7W1J1-F1
#
_entry.id   AF-A0A9E7W1J1-F1
#
_cell.length_a   1.000
_cell.length_b   1.000
_cell.length_c   1.000
_cell.angle_alpha   90.00
_cell.angle_beta   90.00
_cell.angle_gamma   90.00
#
_symmetry.space_group_name_H-M   'P 1'
#
loop_
_entity.id
_entity.type
_entity.pdbx_description
1 polymer ?
#
loop_
_entity_poly.entity_id
_entity_poly.type
_entity_poly.pdbx_seq_one_letter_code
_entity_poly.pdbx_strand_id
1 'polypeptide(L)'
;MSEPVDRLPQTRKSYDSAVFEHPDAAPLDLLRRWYDEAADHVREPNAMTVSTLDEWGPSSRIVLLKGLDERGLLFFTDYDSAKGRQLQATPASP
;
A
#
# COMPACT_ATOMS: atom_id res chain seq x y z
N MET A 1 3.96 -25.18 30.39
CA MET A 1 4.81 -24.76 29.26
C MET A 1 4.15 -25.31 28.01
N SER A 2 3.60 -24.46 27.13
CA SER A 2 2.94 -24.94 25.90
C SER A 2 4.01 -25.36 24.91
N GLU A 3 3.80 -26.53 24.29
CA GLU A 3 4.66 -27.04 23.23
C GLU A 3 4.65 -26.10 22.01
N PRO A 4 5.79 -25.90 21.35
CA PRO A 4 5.87 -25.07 20.16
C PRO A 4 5.02 -25.65 19.02
N VAL A 5 4.41 -24.76 18.24
CA VAL A 5 3.54 -25.13 17.12
C VAL A 5 4.41 -25.62 15.94
N ASP A 6 4.50 -26.94 15.79
CA ASP A 6 5.39 -27.67 14.87
C ASP A 6 5.21 -27.34 13.37
N ARG A 7 4.08 -26.75 12.98
CA ARG A 7 3.81 -26.36 11.58
C ARG A 7 4.47 -25.04 11.15
N LEU A 8 4.95 -24.21 12.09
CA LEU A 8 5.52 -22.89 11.77
C LEU A 8 6.68 -22.95 10.75
N PRO A 9 7.65 -23.88 10.86
CA PRO A 9 8.74 -24.00 9.88
C PRO A 9 8.27 -24.31 8.46
N GLN A 10 7.09 -24.94 8.30
CA GLN A 10 6.55 -25.39 7.03
C GLN A 10 5.72 -24.30 6.31
N THR A 11 5.45 -23.16 6.97
CA THR A 11 4.69 -22.04 6.37
C THR A 11 5.54 -21.09 5.51
N ARG A 12 6.84 -21.38 5.35
CA ARG A 12 7.74 -20.56 4.54
C ARG A 12 7.31 -20.62 3.07
N LYS A 13 6.79 -19.50 2.56
CA LYS A 13 6.54 -19.33 1.13
C LYS A 13 7.88 -19.22 0.38
N SER A 14 8.00 -19.91 -0.75
CA SER A 14 9.08 -19.64 -1.71
C SER A 14 8.81 -18.29 -2.39
N TYR A 15 9.86 -17.50 -2.57
CA TYR A 15 9.82 -16.20 -3.27
C TYR A 15 10.47 -16.30 -4.65
N ASP A 16 10.30 -17.44 -5.34
CA ASP A 16 10.58 -17.54 -6.77
C ASP A 16 9.51 -16.77 -7.55
N SER A 17 9.67 -15.46 -7.64
CA SER A 17 8.87 -14.60 -8.50
C SER A 17 9.60 -14.33 -9.82
N ALA A 18 8.85 -14.04 -10.87
CA ALA A 18 9.41 -13.57 -12.14
C ALA A 18 10.37 -12.38 -11.89
N VAL A 19 11.47 -12.34 -12.64
CA VAL A 19 12.42 -11.22 -12.59
C VAL A 19 11.73 -9.98 -13.15
N PHE A 20 11.70 -8.91 -12.35
CA PHE A 20 11.28 -7.60 -12.83
C PHE A 20 12.44 -6.98 -13.63
N GLU A 21 12.34 -7.04 -14.95
CA GLU A 21 13.24 -6.30 -15.84
C GLU A 21 12.82 -4.84 -15.83
N HIS A 22 13.69 -3.96 -15.34
CA HIS A 22 13.39 -2.54 -15.12
C HIS A 22 13.09 -1.84 -16.46
N PRO A 23 11.80 -1.65 -16.83
CA PRO A 23 11.47 -1.16 -18.15
C PRO A 23 11.57 0.36 -18.16
N ASP A 24 11.90 0.95 -19.31
CA ASP A 24 11.84 2.40 -19.53
C ASP A 24 10.38 2.87 -19.63
N ALA A 25 9.66 2.82 -18.50
CA ALA A 25 8.28 3.27 -18.35
C ALA A 25 8.16 4.22 -17.16
N ALA A 26 7.23 5.19 -17.25
CA ALA A 26 6.97 6.09 -16.13
C ALA A 26 6.43 5.28 -14.92
N PRO A 27 6.76 5.65 -13.67
CA PRO A 27 6.33 4.90 -12.49
C PRO A 27 4.81 4.72 -12.36
N LEU A 28 4.03 5.73 -12.76
CA LEU A 28 2.56 5.65 -12.71
C LEU A 28 2.00 4.72 -13.79
N ASP A 29 2.65 4.63 -14.96
CA ASP A 29 2.27 3.68 -16.00
C ASP A 29 2.54 2.24 -15.55
N LEU A 30 3.68 2.01 -14.89
CA LEU A 30 4.00 0.73 -14.25
C LEU A 30 2.97 0.34 -13.19
N LEU A 31 2.62 1.27 -12.30
CA LEU A 31 1.61 1.03 -11.27
C LEU A 31 0.25 0.69 -11.88
N ARG A 32 -0.15 1.39 -12.95
CA ARG A 32 -1.41 1.10 -13.66
C ARG A 32 -1.40 -0.30 -14.24
N ARG A 33 -0.32 -0.70 -14.93
CA ARG A 33 -0.17 -2.06 -15.49
C ARG A 33 -0.27 -3.12 -14.39
N TRP A 34 0.44 -2.95 -13.29
CA TRP A 34 0.39 -3.88 -12.16
C TRP A 34 -0.99 -3.94 -11.50
N TYR A 35 -1.69 -2.81 -11.40
CA TYR A 35 -3.06 -2.79 -10.89
C TYR A 35 -3.99 -3.57 -11.82
N ASP A 36 -3.92 -3.35 -13.13
CA ASP A 36 -4.74 -4.05 -14.13
C ASP A 36 -4.47 -5.56 -14.10
N GLU A 37 -3.20 -5.99 -13.97
CA GLU A 37 -2.82 -7.40 -13.80
C GLU A 37 -3.35 -8.00 -12.48
N ALA A 38 -3.31 -7.23 -11.39
CA ALA A 38 -3.75 -7.69 -10.07
C ALA A 38 -5.27 -7.70 -9.90
N ALA A 39 -6.02 -6.93 -10.71
CA ALA A 39 -7.44 -6.66 -10.54
C ALA A 39 -8.29 -7.94 -10.42
N ASP A 40 -7.96 -8.95 -11.21
CA ASP A 40 -8.68 -10.23 -11.27
C ASP A 40 -8.05 -11.35 -10.44
N HIS A 41 -6.87 -11.11 -9.85
CA HIS A 41 -6.04 -12.15 -9.23
C HIS A 41 -5.77 -11.91 -7.74
N VAL A 42 -5.92 -10.68 -7.28
CA VAL A 42 -5.64 -10.27 -5.91
C VAL A 42 -6.93 -9.84 -5.23
N ARG A 43 -7.11 -10.26 -3.98
CA ARG A 43 -8.22 -9.78 -3.16
C ARG A 43 -7.96 -8.32 -2.75
N GLU A 44 -8.95 -7.46 -3.00
CA GLU A 44 -8.90 -6.02 -2.65
C GLU A 44 -7.66 -5.32 -3.23
N PRO A 45 -7.44 -5.37 -4.56
CA PRO A 45 -6.23 -4.85 -5.21
C PRO A 45 -6.09 -3.32 -5.09
N ASN A 46 -7.19 -2.63 -4.76
CA ASN A 46 -7.21 -1.19 -4.49
C ASN A 46 -7.00 -0.84 -3.00
N ALA A 47 -6.83 -1.80 -2.11
CA ALA A 47 -6.48 -1.52 -0.73
C ALA A 47 -5.00 -1.11 -0.63
N MET A 48 -4.74 0.01 0.04
CA MET A 48 -3.39 0.52 0.27
C MET A 48 -3.20 0.97 1.72
N THR A 49 -1.98 0.83 2.24
CA THR A 49 -1.62 1.33 3.57
C THR A 49 -1.05 2.72 3.46
N VAL A 50 -1.68 3.69 4.12
CA VAL A 50 -1.19 5.08 4.17
C VAL A 50 -0.69 5.39 5.57
N SER A 51 0.54 5.88 5.65
CA SER A 51 1.15 6.37 6.88
C SER A 51 1.11 7.90 6.92
N THR A 52 0.72 8.45 8.05
CA THR A 52 0.78 9.88 8.35
C THR A 52 1.55 10.09 9.64
N LEU A 53 2.12 11.29 9.83
CA LEU A 53 2.99 11.61 10.94
C LEU A 53 2.35 12.67 11.84
N ASP A 54 2.46 12.49 13.15
CA ASP A 54 2.25 13.54 14.15
C ASP A 54 3.47 13.64 15.08
N GLU A 55 3.36 14.44 16.15
CA GLU A 55 4.40 14.61 17.15
C GLU A 55 4.75 13.34 17.94
N TRP A 56 3.88 12.32 17.91
CA TRP A 56 4.07 11.03 18.60
C TRP A 56 4.69 9.96 17.71
N GLY A 57 4.63 10.15 16.38
CA GLY A 57 5.26 9.27 15.39
C GLY A 57 4.32 8.85 14.26
N PRO A 58 4.73 7.89 13.41
CA PRO A 58 3.92 7.46 12.28
C PRO A 58 2.72 6.62 12.73
N SER A 59 1.56 6.90 12.15
CA SER A 59 0.36 6.08 12.26
C SER A 59 -0.02 5.56 10.88
N SER A 60 -0.31 4.27 10.77
CA SER A 60 -0.66 3.59 9.50
C SER A 60 -2.06 2.99 9.55
N ARG A 61 -2.74 2.98 8.41
CA ARG A 61 -4.06 2.36 8.25
C ARG A 61 -4.34 2.03 6.79
N ILE A 62 -5.26 1.10 6.57
CA ILE A 62 -5.76 0.75 5.24
C ILE A 62 -6.73 1.85 4.77
N VAL A 63 -6.59 2.26 3.52
CA VAL A 63 -7.52 3.08 2.75
C VAL A 63 -7.72 2.44 1.38
N LEU A 64 -8.72 2.92 0.63
CA LEU A 64 -8.99 2.45 -0.73
C LEU A 64 -8.53 3.47 -1.76
N LEU A 65 -7.72 3.04 -2.72
CA LEU A 65 -7.43 3.77 -3.95
C LEU A 65 -8.74 3.93 -4.75
N LYS A 66 -9.04 5.17 -5.11
CA LYS A 66 -10.24 5.58 -5.86
C LYS A 66 -9.94 6.12 -7.25
N GLY A 67 -8.69 6.50 -7.50
CA GLY A 67 -8.24 6.93 -8.82
C GLY A 67 -6.72 6.93 -8.91
N LEU A 68 -6.23 6.82 -10.14
CA LEU A 68 -4.83 6.91 -10.52
C LEU A 68 -4.77 7.73 -11.81
N ASP A 69 -4.15 8.90 -11.76
CA ASP A 69 -3.95 9.77 -12.92
C ASP A 69 -2.53 10.35 -12.91
N GLU A 70 -2.21 11.20 -13.88
CA GLU A 70 -0.87 11.82 -14.05
C GLU A 70 -0.42 12.62 -12.80
N ARG A 71 -1.34 13.04 -11.93
CA ARG A 71 -1.05 13.74 -10.66
C ARG A 71 -0.75 12.78 -9.51
N GLY A 72 -1.04 11.49 -9.67
CA GLY A 72 -0.76 10.45 -8.68
C GLY A 72 -2.01 9.69 -8.22
N LEU A 73 -2.03 9.34 -6.93
CA LEU A 73 -3.01 8.44 -6.32
C LEU A 73 -4.11 9.24 -5.61
N LEU A 74 -5.36 8.87 -5.84
CA LEU A 74 -6.54 9.48 -5.21
C LEU A 74 -7.18 8.55 -4.19
N PHE A 75 -7.47 9.05 -3.00
CA PHE A 75 -8.31 8.38 -2.00
C PHE A 75 -9.18 9.40 -1.26
N PHE A 76 -10.25 8.92 -0.64
CA PHE A 76 -11.12 9.74 0.20
C PHE A 76 -10.96 9.39 1.67
N THR A 77 -11.09 10.39 2.53
CA THR A 77 -11.12 10.20 3.97
C THR A 77 -11.92 11.31 4.64
N ASP A 78 -12.24 11.13 5.92
CA ASP A 78 -12.84 12.16 6.74
C ASP A 78 -11.77 13.18 7.17
N TYR A 79 -12.02 14.46 6.89
CA TYR A 79 -11.14 15.58 7.24
C TYR A 79 -10.92 15.70 8.75
N ASP A 80 -11.93 15.36 9.56
CA ASP A 80 -11.86 15.42 11.02
C ASP A 80 -11.27 14.15 11.64
N SER A 81 -10.86 13.17 10.83
CA SER A 81 -10.13 12.01 11.34
C SER A 81 -8.69 12.39 11.73
N ALA A 82 -8.06 11.57 12.58
CA ALA A 82 -6.67 11.79 13.00
C ALA A 82 -5.72 11.98 11.79
N LYS A 83 -5.85 11.13 10.76
CA LYS A 83 -5.06 11.25 9.53
C LYS A 83 -5.36 12.52 8.72
N GLY A 84 -6.62 13.00 8.73
CA GLY A 84 -7.03 14.21 8.04
C GLY A 84 -6.36 15.44 8.65
N ARG A 85 -6.42 15.56 9.97
CA ARG A 85 -5.70 16.60 10.73
C ARG A 85 -4.18 16.52 10.54
N GLN A 86 -3.62 15.32 10.56
CA GLN A 86 -2.18 15.12 10.35
C GLN A 86 -1.73 15.55 8.95
N LEU A 87 -2.48 15.22 7.90
CA LEU A 87 -2.18 15.64 6.52
C LEU A 87 -2.31 17.15 6.31
N GLN A 88 -3.20 17.82 7.05
CA GLN A 88 -3.33 19.28 7.02
C GLN A 88 -2.15 19.97 7.73
N ALA A 89 -1.73 19.44 8.88
CA ALA A 89 -0.62 20.01 9.66
C ALA A 89 0.75 19.73 9.02
N THR A 90 0.91 18.54 8.44
CA THR A 90 2.11 18.09 7.75
C THR A 90 1.70 17.57 6.38
N PRO A 91 1.62 18.45 5.35
CA PRO A 91 1.51 17.98 3.99
C PRO A 91 2.70 17.04 3.73
N ALA A 92 2.46 15.86 3.15
CA ALA A 92 3.55 15.03 2.68
C ALA A 92 4.36 15.88 1.67
N SER A 93 5.63 16.15 1.99
CA SER A 93 6.52 16.85 1.07
C SER A 93 6.61 16.03 -0.23
N PRO A 94 6.56 16.66 -1.42
CA PRO A 94 6.65 15.97 -2.70
C PRO A 94 7.95 15.18 -2.86
#